data_AF-A0AAD8FPT8-F1
#
_entry.id   AF-A0AAD8FPT8-F1
#
_cell.length_a   1.000
_cell.length_b   1.000
_cell.length_c   1.000
_cell.angle_alpha   90.00
_cell.angle_beta   90.00
_cell.angle_gamma   90.00
#
_symmetry.space_group_name_H-M   'P 1'
#
loop_
_entity.id
_entity.type
_entity.pdbx_description
1 polymer ?
#
loop_
_entity_poly.entity_id
_entity_poly.type
_entity_poly.pdbx_seq_one_letter_code
_entity_poly.pdbx_strand_id
1 'polypeptide(L)'
;METLTLPHIKTDTRYMLNLENRRKNIFVTQLEEPRDADEENINHIPVIKEAASRILETGVNTLQRTLVVRKEVEVEEVNKQLEAKRQEFSDRMMALEQRRAEFEQKQQASKVRAQKFEKFLRDNDAKRRRALKKCQLEVKENQQKEKEIQGLMQQLEKLLARKHSLQKRVSNNKIYEDYLLKIIDQLPENYLEYGADSLVMPIIRRHETLSITNESLIHRISSLSDELESSQHRLETLQQEHDTANLMANGELSELQMEWDRAKERSKQLEMKLNLNQGLVRNQSEKFGSLLMAITNLADQCYLRHYGPLEEINILTKLDMIKEFILEKADVQRKATCQTESTSAIASTTDLPGNKERGARLQRIKSKTHLRSCKRNVSDLKT
;
A
#
# COMPACT_ATOMS: atom_id res chain seq x y z
N MET A 1 36.27 19.10 4.45
CA MET A 1 36.67 20.48 4.78
C MET A 1 36.52 21.29 3.51
N GLU A 2 35.36 21.91 3.31
CA GLU A 2 35.13 22.89 2.24
C GLU A 2 33.86 23.66 2.62
N THR A 3 34.04 24.89 3.08
CA THR A 3 32.98 25.78 3.54
C THR A 3 32.41 26.54 2.35
N LEU A 4 31.18 26.21 1.96
CA LEU A 4 30.43 26.98 0.97
C LEU A 4 29.86 28.25 1.62
N THR A 5 30.44 29.38 1.24
CA THR A 5 30.01 30.74 1.60
C THR A 5 28.80 31.15 0.74
N LEU A 6 27.75 31.67 1.38
CA LEU A 6 26.60 32.29 0.72
C LEU A 6 26.97 33.71 0.21
N PRO A 7 26.44 34.16 -0.94
CA PRO A 7 26.75 35.48 -1.47
C PRO A 7 26.03 36.60 -0.71
N HIS A 8 26.78 37.68 -0.46
CA HIS A 8 26.34 38.91 0.18
C HIS A 8 25.50 39.76 -0.78
N ILE A 9 24.20 39.88 -0.51
CA ILE A 9 23.30 40.75 -1.27
C ILE A 9 23.45 42.18 -0.75
N LYS A 10 24.01 43.06 -1.58
CA LYS A 10 24.07 44.51 -1.32
C LYS A 10 22.65 45.08 -1.38
N THR A 11 22.18 45.67 -0.28
CA THR A 11 20.94 46.45 -0.24
C THR A 11 21.17 47.79 -0.93
N ASP A 12 20.64 47.94 -2.14
CA ASP A 12 20.68 49.15 -2.94
C ASP A 12 19.74 50.21 -2.32
N THR A 13 20.28 51.33 -1.87
CA THR A 13 19.59 52.41 -1.13
C THR A 13 18.59 53.21 -1.98
N ARG A 14 18.33 52.78 -3.22
CA ARG A 14 17.45 53.45 -4.20
C ARG A 14 15.96 53.13 -4.06
N TYR A 15 15.58 52.23 -3.16
CA TYR A 15 14.17 51.84 -2.95
C TYR A 15 13.63 52.19 -1.54
N MET A 16 14.23 53.16 -0.85
CA MET A 16 13.63 53.71 0.37
C MET A 16 12.55 54.75 0.01
N LEU A 17 11.29 54.37 0.20
CA LEU A 17 10.13 55.23 -0.01
C LEU A 17 10.01 56.25 1.14
N ASN A 18 10.42 57.50 0.91
CA ASN A 18 10.20 58.60 1.87
C ASN A 18 8.77 59.16 1.69
N LEU A 19 7.89 58.90 2.66
CA LEU A 19 6.56 59.49 2.71
C LEU A 19 6.57 60.76 3.58
N GLU A 20 6.63 61.93 2.95
CA GLU A 20 6.35 63.22 3.61
C GLU A 20 4.84 63.38 3.80
N ASN A 21 4.39 63.52 5.05
CA ASN A 21 2.99 63.72 5.40
C ASN A 21 2.62 65.21 5.34
N ARG A 22 2.27 65.73 4.16
CA ARG A 22 1.69 67.08 4.00
C ARG A 22 0.16 66.99 3.90
N ARG A 23 -0.55 67.14 5.02
CA ARG A 23 -1.99 67.45 4.99
C ARG A 23 -2.21 68.92 5.32
N LYS A 24 -2.55 69.69 4.28
CA LYS A 24 -3.09 71.04 4.37
C LYS A 24 -4.57 70.95 4.74
N ASN A 25 -4.95 71.57 5.84
CA ASN A 25 -6.35 71.83 6.17
C ASN A 25 -6.88 72.88 5.20
N ILE A 26 -7.86 72.53 4.37
CA ILE A 26 -8.53 73.44 3.44
C ILE A 26 -10.02 73.22 3.63
N PHE A 27 -10.61 73.82 4.66
CA PHE A 27 -11.98 74.34 4.66
C PHE A 27 -12.09 75.34 5.80
N VAL A 28 -11.98 76.61 5.41
CA VAL A 28 -12.34 77.80 6.18
C VAL A 28 -13.65 78.29 5.58
N THR A 29 -14.73 78.29 6.35
CA THR A 29 -15.91 79.11 6.07
C THR A 29 -16.11 80.03 7.24
N GLN A 30 -15.76 81.30 7.00
CA GLN A 30 -16.01 82.45 7.85
C GLN A 30 -17.50 82.80 7.81
N LEU A 31 -18.14 82.96 8.95
CA LEU A 31 -19.33 83.81 9.12
C LEU A 31 -19.22 84.55 10.47
N GLU A 32 -18.89 85.83 10.33
CA GLU A 32 -19.25 87.03 11.12
C GLU A 32 -18.99 87.12 12.64
N GLU A 33 -18.26 88.19 12.99
CA GLU A 33 -18.06 88.76 14.34
C GLU A 33 -19.23 89.70 14.76
N PRO A 34 -19.11 90.50 15.84
CA PRO A 34 -19.44 90.18 17.22
C PRO A 34 -20.63 91.03 17.73
N ARG A 35 -21.27 90.64 18.83
CA ARG A 35 -22.08 91.57 19.63
C ARG A 35 -21.79 91.38 21.11
N ASP A 36 -21.23 92.44 21.67
CA ASP A 36 -21.09 92.68 23.10
C ASP A 36 -22.47 92.73 23.76
N ALA A 37 -22.66 91.93 24.81
CA ALA A 37 -23.65 92.18 25.85
C ALA A 37 -23.27 91.35 27.08
N ASP A 38 -22.68 92.05 28.03
CA ASP A 38 -22.95 91.95 29.46
C ASP A 38 -22.54 90.66 30.20
N GLU A 39 -21.51 90.85 31.01
CA GLU A 39 -21.23 90.09 32.22
C GLU A 39 -22.48 90.02 33.10
N GLU A 40 -23.05 88.84 33.31
CA GLU A 40 -23.78 88.54 34.55
C GLU A 40 -23.83 87.02 34.80
N ASN A 41 -23.16 86.60 35.89
CA ASN A 41 -23.27 85.31 36.57
C ASN A 41 -23.11 84.01 35.75
N ILE A 42 -21.86 83.66 35.45
CA ILE A 42 -21.50 82.28 35.12
C ILE A 42 -21.26 81.51 36.43
N ASN A 43 -22.26 80.73 36.84
CA ASN A 43 -22.11 79.71 37.88
C ASN A 43 -20.96 78.77 37.51
N HIS A 44 -19.95 78.67 38.39
CA HIS A 44 -18.87 77.70 38.28
C HIS A 44 -19.46 76.29 38.40
N ILE A 45 -19.67 75.60 37.27
CA ILE A 45 -20.03 74.19 37.25
C ILE A 45 -18.75 73.39 37.50
N PRO A 46 -18.67 72.55 38.57
CA PRO A 46 -17.49 71.75 38.82
C PRO A 46 -17.30 70.76 37.66
N VAL A 47 -16.11 70.76 37.05
CA VAL A 47 -15.73 69.79 36.03
C VAL A 47 -15.64 68.42 36.70
N ILE A 48 -16.64 67.59 36.44
CA ILE A 48 -16.65 66.19 36.89
C ILE A 48 -15.57 65.46 36.10
N LYS A 49 -14.48 65.07 36.78
CA LYS A 49 -13.37 64.30 36.21
C LYS A 49 -13.68 62.80 36.06
N GLU A 50 -14.91 62.39 36.35
CA GLU A 50 -15.33 61.00 36.24
C GLU A 50 -16.00 60.75 34.89
N ALA A 51 -15.70 59.59 34.29
CA ALA A 51 -16.34 59.17 33.06
C ALA A 51 -17.87 59.16 33.23
N ALA A 52 -18.58 59.64 32.21
CA ALA A 52 -20.05 59.78 32.22
C ALA A 52 -20.81 58.48 32.56
N SER A 53 -20.14 57.32 32.51
CA SER A 53 -20.63 56.03 33.01
C SER A 53 -20.85 55.98 34.53
N ARG A 54 -19.96 56.57 35.34
CA ARG A 54 -20.07 56.55 36.82
C ARG A 54 -21.19 57.43 37.37
N ILE A 55 -21.44 58.54 36.70
CA ILE A 55 -22.43 59.56 37.11
C ILE A 55 -23.87 59.04 36.89
N LEU A 56 -24.06 58.16 35.91
CA LEU A 56 -25.38 57.64 35.54
C LEU A 56 -25.80 56.38 36.30
N GLU A 57 -24.88 55.70 36.98
CA GLU A 57 -25.18 54.56 37.87
C GLU A 57 -25.70 54.98 39.26
N THR A 58 -25.47 56.24 39.68
CA THR A 58 -25.71 56.71 41.06
C THR A 58 -26.89 57.68 41.20
N GLY A 59 -27.59 58.06 40.12
CA GLY A 59 -28.74 58.97 40.16
C GLY A 59 -30.07 58.25 40.43
N VAL A 60 -30.74 58.55 41.55
CA VAL A 60 -31.96 57.88 42.05
C VAL A 60 -33.22 58.04 41.14
N ASN A 61 -33.18 58.83 40.05
CA ASN A 61 -34.33 59.03 39.14
C ASN A 61 -33.98 59.03 37.63
N THR A 62 -32.96 58.29 37.18
CA THR A 62 -32.79 58.00 35.76
C THR A 62 -33.80 56.93 35.32
N LEU A 63 -34.79 57.34 34.52
CA LEU A 63 -35.88 56.50 34.01
C LEU A 63 -35.32 55.16 33.47
N GLN A 64 -35.77 54.04 34.05
CA GLN A 64 -35.35 52.67 33.71
C GLN A 64 -35.32 52.39 32.20
N ARG A 65 -36.21 53.04 31.44
CA ARG A 65 -36.28 52.97 29.97
C ARG A 65 -34.99 53.44 29.28
N THR A 66 -34.35 54.50 29.74
CA THR A 66 -33.13 55.04 29.13
C THR A 66 -31.91 54.17 29.44
N LEU A 67 -31.88 53.54 30.62
CA LEU A 67 -30.86 52.56 30.99
C LEU A 67 -31.01 51.27 30.18
N VAL A 68 -32.24 50.80 29.95
CA VAL A 68 -32.53 49.64 29.09
C VAL A 68 -32.07 49.90 27.65
N VAL A 69 -32.43 51.05 27.07
CA VAL A 69 -32.01 51.40 25.70
C VAL A 69 -30.48 51.49 25.58
N ARG A 70 -29.77 52.02 26.59
CA ARG A 70 -28.30 52.04 26.58
C ARG A 70 -27.71 50.62 26.67
N LYS A 71 -28.30 49.74 27.48
CA LYS A 71 -27.90 48.33 27.55
C LYS A 71 -28.20 47.58 26.26
N GLU A 72 -29.29 47.91 25.56
CA GLU A 72 -29.59 47.40 24.22
C GLU A 72 -28.52 47.83 23.21
N VAL A 73 -28.12 49.10 23.21
CA VAL A 73 -27.03 49.60 22.34
C VAL A 73 -25.68 48.95 22.69
N GLU A 74 -25.33 48.82 23.97
CA GLU A 74 -24.12 48.10 24.41
C GLU A 74 -24.14 46.63 23.97
N VAL A 75 -25.30 45.96 24.06
CA VAL A 75 -25.49 44.59 23.57
C VAL A 75 -25.37 44.52 22.05
N GLU A 76 -25.93 45.47 21.31
CA GLU A 76 -25.79 45.55 19.85
C GLU A 76 -24.34 45.80 19.41
N GLU A 77 -23.61 46.66 20.11
CA GLU A 77 -22.19 46.90 19.85
C GLU A 77 -21.34 45.64 20.11
N VAL A 78 -21.59 44.95 21.23
CA VAL A 78 -20.94 43.67 21.53
C VAL A 78 -21.32 42.60 20.51
N ASN A 79 -22.59 42.56 20.08
CA ASN A 79 -23.04 41.63 19.04
C ASN A 79 -22.35 41.90 17.70
N LYS A 80 -22.23 43.17 17.28
CA LYS A 80 -21.47 43.55 16.07
C LYS A 80 -20.00 43.14 16.16
N GLN A 81 -19.37 43.33 17.31
CA GLN A 81 -17.99 42.89 17.53
C GLN A 81 -17.87 41.35 17.50
N LEU A 82 -18.83 40.63 18.07
CA LEU A 82 -18.88 39.18 18.06
C LEU A 82 -19.06 38.65 16.63
N GLU A 83 -19.93 39.27 15.84
CA GLU A 83 -20.14 38.93 14.42
C GLU A 83 -18.89 39.20 13.59
N ALA A 84 -18.24 40.35 13.76
CA ALA A 84 -16.96 40.64 13.10
C ALA A 84 -15.89 39.61 13.46
N LYS A 85 -15.79 39.19 14.74
CA LYS A 85 -14.86 38.14 15.17
C LYS A 85 -15.21 36.75 14.64
N ARG A 86 -16.50 36.42 14.50
CA ARG A 86 -16.97 35.20 13.86
C ARG A 86 -16.62 35.16 12.38
N GLN A 87 -16.77 36.28 11.67
CA GLN A 87 -16.37 36.41 10.27
C GLN A 87 -14.86 36.29 10.10
N GLU A 88 -14.07 37.03 10.88
CA GLU A 88 -12.59 36.91 10.89
C GLU A 88 -12.13 35.47 11.15
N PHE A 89 -12.79 34.77 12.08
CA PHE A 89 -12.49 33.38 12.37
C PHE A 89 -12.86 32.46 11.19
N SER A 90 -14.04 32.66 10.60
CA SER A 90 -14.49 31.93 9.42
C SER A 90 -13.52 32.11 8.25
N ASP A 91 -13.10 33.33 7.97
CA ASP A 91 -12.16 33.64 6.90
C ASP A 91 -10.79 33.01 7.15
N ARG A 92 -10.30 33.04 8.41
CA ARG A 92 -9.06 32.36 8.80
C ARG A 92 -9.17 30.85 8.63
N MET A 93 -10.29 30.25 9.01
CA MET A 93 -10.52 28.81 8.82
C MET A 93 -10.55 28.44 7.34
N MET A 94 -11.20 29.24 6.50
CA MET A 94 -11.21 29.03 5.04
C MET A 94 -9.80 29.15 4.43
N ALA A 95 -9.01 30.16 4.83
CA ALA A 95 -7.63 30.33 4.35
C ALA A 95 -6.71 29.17 4.79
N LEU A 96 -6.90 28.65 6.02
CA LEU A 96 -6.18 27.48 6.51
C LEU A 96 -6.56 26.22 5.73
N GLU A 97 -7.84 26.03 5.45
CA GLU A 97 -8.33 24.88 4.68
C GLU A 97 -7.78 24.91 3.24
N GLN A 98 -7.78 26.07 2.59
CA GLN A 98 -7.16 26.26 1.27
C GLN A 98 -5.67 25.95 1.31
N ARG A 99 -4.93 26.50 2.29
CA ARG A 99 -3.49 26.26 2.42
C ARG A 99 -3.17 24.80 2.71
N ARG A 100 -4.02 24.12 3.48
CA ARG A 100 -3.91 22.69 3.75
C ARG A 100 -4.13 21.88 2.46
N ALA A 101 -5.17 22.19 1.69
CA ALA A 101 -5.45 21.55 0.41
C ALA A 101 -4.30 21.73 -0.59
N GLU A 102 -3.74 22.94 -0.71
CA GLU A 102 -2.57 23.19 -1.55
C GLU A 102 -1.34 22.40 -1.10
N PHE A 103 -1.11 22.31 0.21
CA PHE A 103 0.02 21.56 0.77
C PHE A 103 -0.13 20.06 0.47
N GLU A 104 -1.33 19.51 0.65
CA GLU A 104 -1.64 18.11 0.31
C GLU A 104 -1.44 17.84 -1.19
N GLN A 105 -1.91 18.73 -2.06
CA GLN A 105 -1.66 18.64 -3.51
C GLN A 105 -0.16 18.68 -3.86
N LYS A 106 0.61 19.61 -3.27
CA LYS A 106 2.07 19.70 -3.46
C LYS A 106 2.78 18.45 -2.95
N GLN A 107 2.34 17.89 -1.81
CA GLN A 107 2.89 16.66 -1.27
C GLN A 107 2.60 15.47 -2.21
N GLN A 108 1.37 15.34 -2.71
CA GLN A 108 1.01 14.29 -3.67
C GLN A 108 1.80 14.44 -4.99
N ALA A 109 1.92 15.66 -5.52
CA ALA A 109 2.71 15.92 -6.71
C ALA A 109 4.19 15.54 -6.53
N SER A 110 4.76 15.83 -5.34
CA SER A 110 6.12 15.43 -4.98
C SER A 110 6.27 13.91 -4.90
N LYS A 111 5.31 13.21 -4.26
CA LYS A 111 5.27 11.73 -4.20
C LYS A 111 5.20 11.11 -5.59
N VAL A 112 4.32 11.60 -6.46
CA VAL A 112 4.20 11.11 -7.85
C VAL A 112 5.50 11.36 -8.63
N ARG A 113 6.13 12.51 -8.44
CA ARG A 113 7.41 12.83 -9.10
C ARG A 113 8.52 11.91 -8.61
N ALA A 114 8.62 11.65 -7.31
CA ALA A 114 9.58 10.70 -6.74
C ALA A 114 9.37 9.29 -7.30
N GLN A 115 8.13 8.80 -7.38
CA GLN A 115 7.81 7.51 -7.99
C GLN A 115 8.20 7.44 -9.47
N LYS A 116 7.98 8.52 -10.24
CA LYS A 116 8.41 8.60 -11.65
C LYS A 116 9.95 8.55 -11.77
N PHE A 117 10.67 9.26 -10.90
CA PHE A 117 12.14 9.21 -10.89
C PHE A 117 12.67 7.85 -10.50
N GLU A 118 12.10 7.20 -9.48
CA GLU A 118 12.48 5.86 -9.08
C GLU A 118 12.26 4.85 -10.21
N LYS A 119 11.13 4.95 -10.91
CA LYS A 119 10.87 4.14 -12.11
C LYS A 119 11.90 4.41 -13.21
N PHE A 120 12.20 5.68 -13.48
CA PHE A 120 13.21 6.06 -14.47
C PHE A 120 14.60 5.51 -14.13
N LEU A 121 15.02 5.57 -12.86
CA LEU A 121 16.28 5.00 -12.39
C LEU A 121 16.30 3.48 -12.59
N ARG A 122 15.23 2.78 -12.20
CA ARG A 122 15.11 1.33 -12.42
C ARG A 122 15.20 0.96 -13.91
N ASP A 123 14.53 1.70 -14.77
CA ASP A 123 14.56 1.49 -16.22
C ASP A 123 15.94 1.81 -16.81
N ASN A 124 16.61 2.85 -16.33
CA ASN A 124 17.97 3.21 -16.76
C ASN A 124 18.99 2.15 -16.32
N ASP A 125 18.93 1.69 -15.07
CA ASP A 125 19.77 0.61 -14.56
C ASP A 125 19.52 -0.70 -15.31
N ALA A 126 18.27 -0.97 -15.70
CA ALA A 126 17.95 -2.12 -16.55
C ALA A 126 18.58 -1.97 -17.95
N LYS A 127 18.51 -0.78 -18.57
CA LYS A 127 19.17 -0.50 -19.86
C LYS A 127 20.69 -0.64 -19.75
N ARG A 128 21.30 -0.08 -18.70
CA ARG A 128 22.74 -0.20 -18.42
C ARG A 128 23.16 -1.65 -18.25
N ARG A 129 22.43 -2.43 -17.45
CA ARG A 129 22.71 -3.86 -17.26
C ARG A 129 22.58 -4.66 -18.56
N ARG A 130 21.57 -4.38 -19.39
CA ARG A 130 21.42 -5.03 -20.71
C ARG A 130 22.59 -4.68 -21.64
N ALA A 131 22.98 -3.40 -21.70
CA ALA A 131 24.10 -2.96 -22.53
C ALA A 131 25.42 -3.58 -22.07
N LEU A 132 25.68 -3.61 -20.75
CA LEU A 132 26.87 -4.26 -20.19
C LEU A 132 26.89 -5.76 -20.49
N LYS A 133 25.77 -6.45 -20.32
CA LYS A 133 25.68 -7.89 -20.65
C LYS A 133 25.93 -8.14 -22.13
N LYS A 134 25.38 -7.31 -23.03
CA LYS A 134 25.61 -7.41 -24.47
C LYS A 134 27.08 -7.22 -24.82
N CYS A 135 27.70 -6.16 -24.29
CA CYS A 135 29.12 -5.89 -24.49
C CYS A 135 30.00 -7.04 -23.96
N GLN A 136 29.70 -7.58 -22.77
CA GLN A 136 30.43 -8.74 -22.23
C GLN A 136 30.30 -10.00 -23.10
N LEU A 137 29.14 -10.24 -23.69
CA LEU A 137 28.93 -11.35 -24.61
C LEU A 137 29.71 -11.14 -25.91
N GLU A 138 29.63 -9.95 -26.52
CA GLU A 138 30.37 -9.60 -27.73
C GLU A 138 31.89 -9.71 -27.52
N VAL A 139 32.41 -9.28 -26.37
CA VAL A 139 33.84 -9.42 -26.03
C VAL A 139 34.24 -10.89 -25.93
N LYS A 140 33.42 -11.74 -25.29
CA LYS A 140 33.72 -13.18 -25.18
C LYS A 140 33.68 -13.87 -26.54
N GLU A 141 32.68 -13.54 -27.36
CA GLU A 141 32.54 -14.08 -28.72
C GLU A 141 33.74 -13.66 -29.59
N ASN A 142 34.15 -12.38 -29.52
CA ASN A 142 35.32 -11.89 -30.24
C ASN A 142 36.59 -12.62 -29.76
N GLN A 143 36.78 -12.82 -28.45
CA GLN A 143 37.92 -13.57 -27.93
C GLN A 143 37.94 -15.03 -28.40
N GLN A 144 36.78 -15.67 -28.55
CA GLN A 144 36.70 -17.03 -29.11
C GLN A 144 37.10 -17.04 -30.59
N LYS A 145 36.54 -16.14 -31.40
CA LYS A 145 36.88 -16.00 -32.82
C LYS A 145 38.36 -15.65 -33.03
N GLU A 146 38.95 -14.80 -32.19
CA GLU A 146 40.37 -14.46 -32.25
C GLU A 146 41.25 -15.69 -32.03
N LYS A 147 40.89 -16.55 -31.06
CA LYS A 147 41.60 -17.82 -30.81
C LYS A 147 41.47 -18.78 -32.00
N GLU A 148 40.29 -18.87 -32.60
CA GLU A 148 40.05 -19.68 -33.80
C GLU A 148 40.90 -19.17 -34.98
N ILE A 149 40.92 -17.86 -35.22
CA ILE A 149 41.75 -17.22 -36.25
C ILE A 149 43.22 -17.55 -36.01
N GLN A 150 43.72 -17.38 -34.78
CA GLN A 150 45.11 -17.71 -34.44
C GLN A 150 45.41 -19.20 -34.66
N GLY A 151 44.48 -20.09 -34.30
CA GLY A 151 44.60 -21.53 -34.55
C GLY A 151 44.69 -21.86 -36.05
N LEU A 152 43.81 -21.26 -36.86
CA LEU A 152 43.80 -21.42 -38.31
C LEU A 152 45.06 -20.84 -38.97
N MET A 153 45.54 -19.69 -38.51
CA MET A 153 46.79 -19.09 -38.99
C MET A 153 47.99 -20.01 -38.74
N GLN A 154 48.08 -20.60 -37.55
CA GLN A 154 49.15 -21.57 -37.23
C GLN A 154 49.06 -22.83 -38.09
N GLN A 155 47.85 -23.33 -38.37
CA GLN A 155 47.66 -24.46 -39.27
C GLN A 155 48.08 -24.12 -40.70
N LEU A 156 47.70 -22.94 -41.18
CA LEU A 156 48.07 -22.44 -42.50
C LEU A 156 49.59 -22.31 -42.64
N GLU A 157 50.26 -21.75 -41.65
CA GLU A 157 51.72 -21.63 -41.64
C GLU A 157 52.41 -23.00 -41.69
N LYS A 158 51.94 -23.97 -40.89
CA LYS A 158 52.43 -25.36 -40.93
C LYS A 158 52.25 -25.99 -42.32
N LEU A 159 51.09 -25.79 -42.94
CA LEU A 159 50.80 -26.30 -44.28
C LEU A 159 51.67 -25.64 -45.35
N LEU A 160 51.92 -24.33 -45.28
CA LEU A 160 52.82 -23.63 -46.18
C LEU A 160 54.26 -24.12 -46.04
N ALA A 161 54.76 -24.29 -44.82
CA ALA A 161 56.09 -24.84 -44.56
C ALA A 161 56.21 -26.28 -45.13
N ARG A 162 55.18 -27.10 -44.93
CA ARG A 162 55.11 -28.45 -45.52
C ARG A 162 55.10 -28.41 -47.04
N LYS A 163 54.30 -27.53 -47.65
CA LYS A 163 54.28 -27.34 -49.12
C LYS A 163 55.65 -26.97 -49.64
N HIS A 164 56.33 -25.99 -49.03
CA HIS A 164 57.64 -25.53 -49.47
C HIS A 164 58.70 -26.64 -49.35
N SER A 165 58.73 -27.38 -48.23
CA SER A 165 59.65 -28.51 -48.07
C SER A 165 59.40 -29.64 -49.07
N LEU A 166 58.13 -29.97 -49.35
CA LEU A 166 57.75 -30.93 -50.39
C LEU A 166 58.18 -30.44 -51.77
N GLN A 167 57.93 -29.17 -52.10
CA GLN A 167 58.31 -28.59 -53.38
C GLN A 167 59.83 -28.65 -53.61
N LYS A 168 60.62 -28.38 -52.57
CA LYS A 168 62.09 -28.53 -52.62
C LYS A 168 62.52 -29.99 -52.81
N ARG A 169 61.83 -30.94 -52.17
CA ARG A 169 62.10 -32.38 -52.37
C ARG A 169 61.77 -32.81 -53.80
N VAL A 170 60.64 -32.35 -54.34
CA VAL A 170 60.24 -32.61 -55.72
C VAL A 170 61.26 -32.03 -56.69
N SER A 171 61.69 -30.78 -56.53
CA SER A 171 62.70 -30.18 -57.42
C SER A 171 64.04 -30.92 -57.38
N ASN A 172 64.47 -31.38 -56.20
CA ASN A 172 65.69 -32.17 -56.07
C ASN A 172 65.56 -33.54 -56.74
N ASN A 173 64.39 -34.19 -56.62
CA ASN A 173 64.15 -35.50 -57.19
C ASN A 173 63.90 -35.47 -58.69
N LYS A 174 63.41 -34.34 -59.22
CA LYS A 174 63.13 -34.15 -60.65
C LYS A 174 64.35 -34.39 -61.53
N ILE A 175 65.55 -34.07 -61.03
CA ILE A 175 66.82 -34.32 -61.75
C ILE A 175 67.00 -35.83 -62.02
N TYR A 176 66.66 -36.68 -61.04
CA TYR A 176 66.74 -38.13 -61.19
C TYR A 176 65.63 -38.67 -62.08
N GLU A 177 64.42 -38.12 -61.97
CA GLU A 177 63.31 -38.45 -62.87
C GLU A 177 63.68 -38.16 -64.33
N ASP A 178 64.14 -36.94 -64.62
CA ASP A 178 64.56 -36.52 -65.98
C ASP A 178 65.71 -37.39 -66.51
N TYR A 179 66.63 -37.82 -65.64
CA TYR A 179 67.71 -38.73 -66.01
C TYR A 179 67.19 -40.15 -66.31
N LEU A 180 66.34 -40.69 -65.45
CA LEU A 180 65.76 -42.03 -65.62
C LEU A 180 64.88 -42.09 -66.87
N LEU A 181 64.09 -41.06 -67.16
CA LEU A 181 63.29 -40.96 -68.38
C LEU A 181 64.18 -41.00 -69.63
N LYS A 182 65.28 -40.23 -69.66
CA LYS A 182 66.25 -40.27 -70.77
C LYS A 182 66.89 -41.64 -70.95
N ILE A 183 67.13 -42.36 -69.86
CA ILE A 183 67.66 -43.73 -69.92
C ILE A 183 66.62 -44.70 -70.45
N ILE A 184 65.37 -44.59 -69.99
CA ILE A 184 64.27 -45.41 -70.50
C ILE A 184 64.11 -45.22 -72.02
N ASP A 185 64.20 -43.99 -72.52
CA ASP A 185 64.14 -43.67 -73.96
C ASP A 185 65.30 -44.31 -74.77
N GLN A 186 66.42 -44.62 -74.13
CA GLN A 186 67.60 -45.25 -74.75
C GLN A 186 67.64 -46.78 -74.58
N LEU A 187 66.77 -47.34 -73.72
CA LEU A 187 66.73 -48.77 -73.47
C LEU A 187 65.89 -49.47 -74.56
N PRO A 188 66.29 -50.68 -75.01
CA PRO A 188 65.43 -51.52 -75.84
C PRO A 188 64.11 -51.82 -75.12
N GLU A 189 62.99 -51.87 -75.86
CA GLU A 189 61.62 -52.02 -75.32
C GLU A 189 61.43 -53.23 -74.37
N ASN A 190 62.33 -54.21 -74.40
CA ASN A 190 62.24 -55.45 -73.62
C ASN A 190 63.24 -55.53 -72.44
N TYR A 191 64.01 -54.47 -72.14
CA TYR A 191 65.10 -54.54 -71.15
C TYR A 191 64.63 -54.36 -69.70
N LEU A 192 63.65 -53.48 -69.48
CA LEU A 192 62.95 -53.38 -68.21
C LEU A 192 61.72 -54.27 -68.32
N GLU A 193 61.80 -55.50 -67.81
CA GLU A 193 60.63 -56.34 -67.60
C GLU A 193 59.70 -55.63 -66.60
N TYR A 194 58.86 -54.72 -67.11
CA TYR A 194 57.68 -54.17 -66.45
C TYR A 194 56.55 -55.23 -66.36
N GLY A 195 56.90 -56.51 -66.53
CA GLY A 195 56.02 -57.64 -66.34
C GLY A 195 55.71 -57.88 -64.86
N ALA A 196 54.77 -58.78 -64.61
CA ALA A 196 54.27 -59.13 -63.29
C ALA A 196 55.35 -59.58 -62.28
N ASP A 197 56.57 -59.89 -62.75
CA ASP A 197 57.70 -60.38 -61.95
C ASP A 197 58.66 -59.29 -61.43
N SER A 198 58.39 -58.00 -61.73
CA SER A 198 59.14 -56.88 -61.15
C SER A 198 58.95 -56.78 -59.64
N LEU A 199 60.05 -56.75 -58.88
CA LEU A 199 60.08 -56.61 -57.41
C LEU A 199 59.31 -55.38 -56.87
N VAL A 200 59.07 -54.37 -57.71
CA VAL A 200 58.35 -53.14 -57.36
C VAL A 200 56.83 -53.33 -57.41
N MET A 201 56.33 -54.21 -58.28
CA MET A 201 54.89 -54.36 -58.50
C MET A 201 54.12 -54.91 -57.29
N PRO A 202 54.65 -55.87 -56.50
CA PRO A 202 54.04 -56.28 -55.24
C PRO A 202 53.95 -55.16 -54.20
N ILE A 203 54.92 -54.23 -54.18
CA ILE A 203 54.92 -53.08 -53.26
C ILE A 203 53.81 -52.10 -53.64
N ILE A 204 53.66 -51.82 -54.94
CA ILE A 204 52.59 -50.97 -55.48
C ILE A 204 51.22 -51.58 -55.14
N ARG A 205 51.01 -52.87 -55.44
CA ARG A 205 49.74 -53.56 -55.13
C ARG A 205 49.41 -53.55 -53.64
N ARG A 206 50.42 -53.70 -52.77
CA ARG A 206 50.21 -53.59 -51.31
C ARG A 206 49.81 -52.18 -50.91
N HIS A 207 50.45 -51.15 -51.45
CA HIS A 207 50.08 -49.76 -51.19
C HIS A 207 48.66 -49.46 -51.67
N GLU A 208 48.29 -49.88 -52.87
CA GLU A 208 46.94 -49.74 -53.41
C GLU A 208 45.90 -50.40 -52.49
N THR A 209 46.16 -51.64 -52.07
CA THR A 209 45.28 -52.36 -51.14
C THR A 209 45.15 -51.59 -49.81
N LEU A 210 46.26 -51.12 -49.25
CA LEU A 210 46.25 -50.33 -48.01
C LEU A 210 45.50 -48.99 -48.19
N SER A 211 45.68 -48.30 -49.31
CA SER A 211 44.97 -47.05 -49.61
C SER A 211 43.47 -47.28 -49.67
N ILE A 212 43.02 -48.31 -50.39
CA ILE A 212 41.61 -48.70 -50.49
C ILE A 212 41.05 -49.04 -49.10
N THR A 213 41.78 -49.82 -48.31
CA THR A 213 41.33 -50.13 -46.94
C THR A 213 41.24 -48.88 -46.08
N ASN A 214 42.20 -47.96 -46.18
CA ASN A 214 42.20 -46.71 -45.42
C ASN A 214 41.04 -45.80 -45.84
N GLU A 215 40.76 -45.64 -47.13
CA GLU A 215 39.59 -44.91 -47.62
C GLU A 215 38.28 -45.51 -47.12
N SER A 216 38.16 -46.85 -47.13
CA SER A 216 37.00 -47.54 -46.58
C SER A 216 36.82 -47.31 -45.08
N LEU A 217 37.92 -47.26 -44.33
CA LEU A 217 37.90 -46.97 -42.89
C LEU A 217 37.51 -45.52 -42.62
N ILE A 218 38.03 -44.56 -43.38
CA ILE A 218 37.66 -43.15 -43.28
C ILE A 218 36.16 -42.97 -43.57
N HIS A 219 35.65 -43.58 -44.65
CA HIS A 219 34.22 -43.55 -44.97
C HIS A 219 33.38 -44.18 -43.86
N ARG A 220 33.85 -45.28 -43.25
CA ARG A 220 33.15 -45.91 -42.14
C ARG A 220 33.15 -45.05 -40.87
N ILE A 221 34.22 -44.31 -40.62
CA ILE A 221 34.29 -43.36 -39.51
C ILE A 221 33.35 -42.19 -39.76
N SER A 222 33.30 -41.64 -40.98
CA SER A 222 32.36 -40.56 -41.30
C SER A 222 30.92 -41.02 -41.15
N SER A 223 30.56 -42.19 -41.66
CA SER A 223 29.19 -42.71 -41.51
C SER A 223 28.81 -42.92 -40.04
N LEU A 224 29.73 -43.43 -39.22
CA LEU A 224 29.50 -43.57 -37.77
C LEU A 224 29.38 -42.21 -37.07
N SER A 225 30.11 -41.19 -37.53
CA SER A 225 29.97 -39.82 -37.02
C SER A 225 28.60 -39.25 -37.35
N ASP A 226 28.12 -39.43 -38.58
CA ASP A 226 26.79 -38.98 -39.01
C ASP A 226 25.67 -39.70 -38.22
N GLU A 227 25.83 -41.01 -38.00
CA GLU A 227 24.92 -41.79 -37.15
C GLU A 227 24.91 -41.26 -35.70
N LEU A 228 26.08 -40.96 -35.15
CA LEU A 228 26.20 -40.39 -33.80
C LEU A 228 25.53 -39.01 -33.70
N GLU A 229 25.76 -38.13 -34.66
CA GLU A 229 25.12 -36.80 -34.72
C GLU A 229 23.60 -36.93 -34.83
N SER A 230 23.10 -37.85 -35.66
CA SER A 230 21.66 -38.10 -35.78
C SER A 230 21.04 -38.63 -34.48
N SER A 231 21.76 -39.49 -33.76
CA SER A 231 21.35 -40.03 -32.45
C SER A 231 21.34 -38.94 -31.38
N GLN A 232 22.36 -38.09 -31.36
CA GLN A 232 22.43 -36.92 -30.48
C GLN A 232 21.27 -35.97 -30.74
N HIS A 233 21.00 -35.63 -32.00
CA HIS A 233 19.88 -34.77 -32.35
C HIS A 233 18.54 -35.36 -31.92
N ARG A 234 18.35 -36.67 -32.12
CA ARG A 234 17.14 -37.39 -31.67
C ARG A 234 16.97 -37.35 -30.15
N LEU A 235 18.08 -37.48 -29.40
CA LEU A 235 18.08 -37.38 -27.95
C LEU A 235 17.75 -35.97 -27.48
N GLU A 236 18.30 -34.93 -28.12
CA GLU A 236 17.97 -33.54 -27.84
C GLU A 236 16.48 -33.24 -28.10
N THR A 237 15.92 -33.73 -29.21
CA THR A 237 14.49 -33.56 -29.48
C THR A 237 13.62 -34.23 -28.42
N LEU A 238 13.98 -35.45 -27.99
CA LEU A 238 13.26 -36.15 -26.92
C LEU A 238 13.37 -35.42 -25.57
N GLN A 239 14.52 -34.84 -25.27
CA GLN A 239 14.69 -34.02 -24.07
C GLN A 239 13.81 -32.77 -24.12
N GLN A 240 13.79 -32.06 -25.25
CA GLN A 240 12.93 -30.89 -25.42
C GLN A 240 11.44 -31.25 -25.29
N GLU A 241 11.01 -32.34 -25.93
CA GLU A 241 9.64 -32.85 -25.80
C GLU A 241 9.30 -33.16 -24.33
N HIS A 242 10.18 -33.87 -23.62
CA HIS A 242 10.00 -34.17 -22.20
C HIS A 242 9.94 -32.91 -21.33
N ASP A 243 10.81 -31.93 -21.58
CA ASP A 243 10.79 -30.65 -20.86
C ASP A 243 9.49 -29.87 -21.12
N THR A 244 9.00 -29.86 -22.36
CA THR A 244 7.70 -29.25 -22.69
C THR A 244 6.54 -29.98 -22.00
N ALA A 245 6.57 -31.31 -21.97
CA ALA A 245 5.56 -32.11 -21.28
C ALA A 245 5.56 -31.83 -19.76
N ASN A 246 6.74 -31.71 -19.14
CA ASN A 246 6.86 -31.33 -17.74
C ASN A 246 6.32 -29.92 -17.47
N LEU A 247 6.57 -28.97 -18.36
CA LEU A 247 6.01 -27.62 -18.23
C LEU A 247 4.48 -27.64 -18.34
N MET A 248 3.92 -28.42 -19.27
CA MET A 248 2.47 -28.60 -19.39
C MET A 248 1.87 -29.25 -18.14
N ALA A 249 2.45 -30.35 -17.65
CA ALA A 249 2.00 -31.04 -16.44
C ALA A 249 2.10 -30.14 -15.19
N ASN A 250 3.17 -29.34 -15.07
CA ASN A 250 3.28 -28.35 -13.99
C ASN A 250 2.23 -27.23 -14.12
N GLY A 251 1.88 -26.84 -15.35
CA GLY A 251 0.77 -25.94 -15.63
C GLY A 251 -0.55 -26.50 -15.12
N GLU A 252 -0.88 -27.73 -15.51
CA GLU A 252 -2.08 -28.45 -15.07
C GLU A 252 -2.13 -28.60 -13.53
N LEU A 253 -1.00 -28.97 -12.90
CA LEU A 253 -0.90 -29.03 -11.44
C LEU A 253 -1.18 -27.68 -10.78
N SER A 254 -0.65 -26.59 -11.34
CA SER A 254 -0.90 -25.25 -10.81
C SER A 254 -2.36 -24.85 -10.96
N GLU A 255 -3.02 -25.19 -12.06
CA GLU A 255 -4.44 -24.95 -12.27
C GLU A 255 -5.30 -25.72 -11.26
N LEU A 256 -5.04 -27.02 -11.10
CA LEU A 256 -5.71 -27.87 -10.12
C LEU A 256 -5.52 -27.35 -8.68
N GLN A 257 -4.31 -26.88 -8.35
CA GLN A 257 -4.02 -26.29 -7.06
C GLN A 257 -4.82 -25.00 -6.83
N MET A 258 -4.93 -24.13 -7.85
CA MET A 258 -5.79 -22.94 -7.76
C MET A 258 -7.26 -23.31 -7.59
N GLU A 259 -7.75 -24.33 -8.27
CA GLU A 259 -9.12 -24.83 -8.10
C GLU A 259 -9.38 -25.34 -6.68
N TRP A 260 -8.45 -26.13 -6.15
CA TRP A 260 -8.52 -26.64 -4.80
C TRP A 260 -8.50 -25.51 -3.77
N ASP A 261 -7.61 -24.52 -3.92
CA ASP A 261 -7.55 -23.35 -3.03
C ASP A 261 -8.85 -22.54 -3.09
N ARG A 262 -9.44 -22.36 -4.28
CA ARG A 262 -10.75 -21.71 -4.45
C ARG A 262 -11.86 -22.48 -3.73
N ALA A 263 -11.92 -23.81 -3.91
CA ALA A 263 -12.92 -24.65 -3.27
C ALA A 263 -12.77 -24.63 -1.73
N LYS A 264 -11.53 -24.71 -1.24
CA LYS A 264 -11.20 -24.63 0.17
C LYS A 264 -11.61 -23.30 0.79
N GLU A 265 -11.35 -22.19 0.10
CA GLU A 265 -11.75 -20.87 0.59
C GLU A 265 -13.28 -20.72 0.64
N ARG A 266 -14.00 -21.24 -0.38
CA ARG A 266 -15.48 -21.28 -0.34
C ARG A 266 -15.99 -22.11 0.84
N SER A 267 -15.38 -23.27 1.12
CA SER A 267 -15.75 -24.11 2.27
C SER A 267 -15.60 -23.35 3.58
N LYS A 268 -14.45 -22.68 3.79
CA LYS A 268 -14.22 -21.85 4.98
C LYS A 268 -15.24 -20.73 5.12
N GLN A 269 -15.59 -20.07 4.01
CA GLN A 269 -16.60 -19.01 4.02
C GLN A 269 -17.98 -19.53 4.43
N LEU A 270 -18.36 -20.72 3.96
CA LEU A 270 -19.61 -21.38 4.33
C LEU A 270 -19.61 -21.82 5.80
N GLU A 271 -18.51 -22.39 6.29
CA GLU A 271 -18.34 -22.73 7.70
C GLU A 271 -18.46 -21.50 8.60
N MET A 272 -17.83 -20.37 8.21
CA MET A 272 -17.97 -19.12 8.94
C MET A 272 -19.42 -18.63 8.98
N LYS A 273 -20.14 -18.67 7.86
CA LYS A 273 -21.56 -18.31 7.79
C LYS A 273 -22.42 -19.23 8.66
N LEU A 274 -22.16 -20.54 8.64
CA LEU A 274 -22.85 -21.52 9.47
C LEU A 274 -22.63 -21.24 10.95
N ASN A 275 -21.39 -20.99 11.37
CA ASN A 275 -21.04 -20.67 12.75
C ASN A 275 -21.71 -19.37 13.22
N LEU A 276 -21.76 -18.34 12.37
CA LEU A 276 -22.48 -17.10 12.67
C LEU A 276 -23.99 -17.37 12.86
N ASN A 277 -24.60 -18.12 11.95
CA ASN A 277 -26.03 -18.47 12.04
C ASN A 277 -26.33 -19.32 13.28
N GLN A 278 -25.50 -20.30 13.60
CA GLN A 278 -25.61 -21.07 14.85
C GLN A 278 -25.51 -20.18 16.08
N GLY A 279 -24.59 -19.22 16.09
CA GLY A 279 -24.49 -18.21 17.14
C GLY A 279 -25.77 -17.39 17.29
N LEU A 280 -26.37 -16.96 16.16
CA LEU A 280 -27.63 -16.22 16.17
C LEU A 280 -28.79 -17.07 16.71
N VAL A 281 -28.94 -18.31 16.24
CA VAL A 281 -29.99 -19.24 16.72
C VAL A 281 -29.80 -19.53 18.20
N ARG A 282 -28.57 -19.77 18.65
CA ARG A 282 -28.26 -19.98 20.08
C ARG A 282 -28.66 -18.76 20.92
N ASN A 283 -28.29 -17.55 20.49
CA ASN A 283 -28.66 -16.31 21.19
C ASN A 283 -30.18 -16.11 21.25
N GLN A 284 -30.90 -16.42 20.16
CA GLN A 284 -32.37 -16.36 20.16
C GLN A 284 -32.95 -17.40 21.12
N SER A 285 -32.50 -18.65 21.05
CA SER A 285 -32.93 -19.72 21.94
C SER A 285 -32.66 -19.40 23.41
N GLU A 286 -31.53 -18.78 23.73
CA GLU A 286 -31.20 -18.34 25.09
C GLU A 286 -32.15 -17.22 25.56
N LYS A 287 -32.45 -16.23 24.71
CA LYS A 287 -33.46 -15.20 25.02
C LYS A 287 -34.84 -15.79 25.23
N PHE A 288 -35.28 -16.71 24.38
CA PHE A 288 -36.56 -17.41 24.53
C PHE A 288 -36.59 -18.25 25.81
N GLY A 289 -35.50 -18.97 26.14
CA GLY A 289 -35.37 -19.72 27.38
C GLY A 289 -35.42 -18.82 28.61
N SER A 290 -34.71 -17.69 28.60
CA SER A 290 -34.74 -16.69 29.68
C SER A 290 -36.14 -16.08 29.86
N LEU A 291 -36.84 -15.76 28.77
CA LEU A 291 -38.22 -15.28 28.82
C LEU A 291 -39.14 -16.34 29.43
N LEU A 292 -39.00 -17.60 29.00
CA LEU A 292 -39.81 -18.70 29.51
C LEU A 292 -39.58 -18.89 31.02
N MET A 293 -38.32 -18.86 31.47
CA MET A 293 -37.97 -18.92 32.89
C MET A 293 -38.54 -17.73 33.67
N ALA A 294 -38.52 -16.52 33.12
CA ALA A 294 -39.12 -15.36 33.76
C ALA A 294 -40.64 -15.51 33.91
N ILE A 295 -41.32 -16.03 32.87
CA ILE A 295 -42.75 -16.31 32.91
C ILE A 295 -43.06 -17.38 33.96
N THR A 296 -42.31 -18.49 34.02
CA THR A 296 -42.54 -19.52 35.04
C THR A 296 -42.31 -18.97 36.44
N ASN A 297 -41.23 -18.20 36.64
CA ASN A 297 -40.93 -17.58 37.93
C ASN A 297 -42.03 -16.60 38.37
N LEU A 298 -42.56 -15.79 37.45
CA LEU A 298 -43.67 -14.86 37.74
C LEU A 298 -44.99 -15.61 38.01
N ALA A 299 -45.25 -16.70 37.29
CA ALA A 299 -46.42 -17.54 37.49
C ALA A 299 -46.40 -18.21 38.88
N ASP A 300 -45.23 -18.69 39.32
CA ASP A 300 -45.04 -19.23 40.66
C ASP A 300 -45.32 -18.18 41.75
N GLN A 301 -44.90 -16.92 41.54
CA GLN A 301 -45.15 -15.81 42.47
C GLN A 301 -46.61 -15.33 42.48
N CYS A 302 -47.29 -15.41 41.35
CA CYS A 302 -48.66 -14.91 41.14
C CYS A 302 -49.70 -16.05 41.17
N TYR A 303 -49.38 -17.16 41.84
CA TYR A 303 -50.20 -18.37 41.78
C TYR A 303 -51.62 -18.16 42.34
N LEU A 304 -52.62 -18.49 41.53
CA LEU A 304 -54.03 -18.45 41.87
C LEU A 304 -54.57 -19.88 41.97
N ARG A 305 -55.19 -20.22 43.12
CA ARG A 305 -55.57 -21.60 43.47
C ARG A 305 -56.55 -22.29 42.50
N HIS A 306 -57.23 -21.53 41.64
CA HIS A 306 -58.21 -22.06 40.69
C HIS A 306 -57.62 -22.47 39.34
N TYR A 307 -56.33 -22.22 39.08
CA TYR A 307 -55.66 -22.57 37.82
C TYR A 307 -55.02 -23.97 37.78
N GLY A 308 -55.08 -24.75 38.88
CA GLY A 308 -54.52 -26.11 38.95
C GLY A 308 -52.99 -26.15 39.17
N PRO A 309 -52.36 -27.34 39.16
CA PRO A 309 -50.91 -27.48 39.41
C PRO A 309 -50.03 -26.79 38.36
N LEU A 310 -49.06 -25.98 38.79
CA LEU A 310 -48.17 -25.17 37.92
C LEU A 310 -47.35 -25.95 36.88
N GLU A 311 -47.14 -27.25 37.09
CA GLU A 311 -46.34 -28.12 36.21
C GLU A 311 -47.07 -28.51 34.91
N GLU A 312 -48.41 -28.53 34.93
CA GLU A 312 -49.25 -29.00 33.82
C GLU A 312 -49.85 -27.86 32.98
N ILE A 313 -49.71 -26.61 33.44
CA ILE A 313 -50.31 -25.43 32.81
C ILE A 313 -49.46 -24.95 31.64
N ASN A 314 -50.10 -24.72 30.49
CA ASN A 314 -49.46 -24.14 29.30
C ASN A 314 -48.94 -22.72 29.55
N ILE A 315 -47.95 -22.28 28.76
CA ILE A 315 -47.30 -20.98 28.92
C ILE A 315 -48.29 -19.82 28.75
N LEU A 316 -49.21 -19.91 27.79
CA LEU A 316 -50.22 -18.89 27.55
C LEU A 316 -51.17 -18.75 28.74
N THR A 317 -51.61 -19.88 29.30
CA THR A 317 -52.45 -19.90 30.51
C THR A 317 -51.70 -19.39 31.75
N LYS A 318 -50.37 -19.57 31.84
CA LYS A 318 -49.54 -18.93 32.89
C LYS A 318 -49.53 -17.40 32.75
N LEU A 319 -49.47 -16.87 31.53
CA LEU A 319 -49.53 -15.43 31.28
C LEU A 319 -50.91 -14.85 31.59
N ASP A 320 -52.00 -15.55 31.26
CA ASP A 320 -53.36 -15.13 31.59
C ASP A 320 -53.56 -15.07 33.11
N MET A 321 -53.05 -16.07 33.85
CA MET A 321 -53.06 -16.07 35.32
C MET A 321 -52.27 -14.89 35.91
N ILE A 322 -51.06 -14.63 35.42
CA ILE A 322 -50.24 -13.47 35.86
C ILE A 322 -51.00 -12.16 35.61
N LYS A 323 -51.66 -12.03 34.44
CA LYS A 323 -52.47 -10.86 34.09
C LYS A 323 -53.64 -10.68 35.05
N GLU A 324 -54.39 -11.75 35.34
CA GLU A 324 -55.52 -11.70 36.28
C GLU A 324 -55.06 -11.31 37.69
N PHE A 325 -53.97 -11.90 38.18
CA PHE A 325 -53.41 -11.54 39.48
C PHE A 325 -53.01 -10.07 39.57
N ILE A 326 -52.36 -9.52 38.52
CA ILE A 326 -51.99 -8.10 38.46
C ILE A 326 -53.23 -7.21 38.48
N LEU A 327 -54.26 -7.55 37.70
CA LEU A 327 -55.51 -6.79 37.66
C LEU A 327 -56.23 -6.80 39.01
N GLU A 328 -56.32 -7.97 39.66
CA GLU A 328 -56.90 -8.11 40.99
C GLU A 328 -56.14 -7.26 42.02
N LYS A 329 -54.80 -7.34 42.04
CA LYS A 329 -53.98 -6.54 42.97
C LYS A 329 -54.07 -5.03 42.69
N ALA A 330 -54.13 -4.62 41.42
CA ALA A 330 -54.30 -3.22 41.05
C ALA A 330 -55.68 -2.68 41.48
N ASP A 331 -56.73 -3.48 41.35
CA ASP A 331 -58.07 -3.13 41.80
C ASP A 331 -58.15 -3.06 43.33
N VAL A 332 -57.48 -3.97 44.05
CA VAL A 332 -57.34 -3.92 45.51
C VAL A 332 -56.56 -2.68 45.95
N GLN A 333 -55.46 -2.35 45.28
CA GLN A 333 -54.68 -1.15 45.57
C GLN A 333 -55.50 0.14 45.35
N ARG A 334 -56.22 0.25 44.22
CA ARG A 334 -57.11 1.41 43.96
C ARG A 334 -58.16 1.58 45.06
N LYS A 335 -58.75 0.48 45.52
CA LYS A 335 -59.70 0.49 46.65
C LYS A 335 -59.04 0.91 47.96
N ALA A 336 -57.81 0.45 48.23
CA ALA A 336 -57.05 0.84 49.42
C ALA A 336 -56.61 2.31 49.39
N THR A 337 -56.18 2.85 48.24
CA THR A 337 -55.76 4.25 48.11
C THR A 337 -56.93 5.22 48.25
N CYS A 338 -58.12 4.88 47.75
CA CYS A 338 -59.34 5.66 48.00
C CYS A 338 -59.74 5.67 49.49
N GLN A 339 -59.41 4.62 50.26
CA GLN A 339 -59.60 4.58 51.72
C GLN A 339 -58.53 5.39 52.47
N THR A 340 -57.29 5.45 51.98
CA THR A 340 -56.24 6.28 52.58
C THR A 340 -56.40 7.77 52.29
N GLU A 341 -56.88 8.15 51.11
CA GLU A 341 -57.24 9.55 50.82
C GLU A 341 -58.43 10.03 51.66
N SER A 342 -59.32 9.11 52.07
CA SER A 342 -60.40 9.40 53.03
C SER A 342 -59.91 9.55 54.48
N THR A 343 -58.69 9.09 54.81
CA THR A 343 -58.10 9.18 56.16
C THR A 343 -56.94 10.18 56.26
N SER A 344 -56.29 10.54 55.16
CA SER A 344 -55.22 11.56 55.12
C SER A 344 -55.72 13.01 55.13
N ALA A 345 -57.04 13.25 55.19
CA ALA A 345 -57.62 14.58 55.42
C ALA A 345 -57.63 15.01 56.91
N ILE A 346 -57.21 14.15 57.85
CA ILE A 346 -57.35 14.40 59.30
C ILE A 346 -55.99 14.56 60.03
N ALA A 347 -54.84 14.30 59.40
CA ALA A 347 -53.55 14.36 60.10
C ALA A 347 -52.52 15.25 59.38
N SER A 348 -52.67 16.56 59.55
CA SER A 348 -51.61 17.54 59.34
C SER A 348 -51.26 18.21 60.68
N THR A 349 -50.04 17.94 61.18
CA THR A 349 -49.18 18.63 62.20
C THR A 349 -48.37 17.52 62.89
N THR A 350 -47.03 17.46 62.97
CA THR A 350 -45.99 18.48 63.11
C THR A 350 -44.61 17.80 63.00
N ASP A 351 -43.70 18.47 62.30
CA ASP A 351 -42.25 18.66 62.49
C ASP A 351 -41.21 17.53 62.74
N LEU A 352 -40.13 17.70 61.94
CA LEU A 352 -38.72 17.20 61.95
C LEU A 352 -38.03 17.20 63.34
N PRO A 353 -36.87 16.52 63.60
CA PRO A 353 -35.74 16.35 62.66
C PRO A 353 -34.87 15.06 62.77
N GLY A 354 -33.99 14.88 61.78
CA GLY A 354 -32.57 14.61 62.07
C GLY A 354 -32.00 13.19 61.91
N ASN A 355 -31.12 13.08 60.91
CA ASN A 355 -29.84 12.34 60.87
C ASN A 355 -29.72 10.91 60.28
N LYS A 356 -28.82 10.88 59.28
CA LYS A 356 -27.73 9.90 59.00
C LYS A 356 -28.16 8.47 58.66
N GLU A 357 -27.86 8.01 57.45
CA GLU A 357 -26.59 7.39 57.08
C GLU A 357 -26.58 6.87 55.62
N ARG A 358 -25.40 7.02 55.01
CA ARG A 358 -24.72 6.10 54.06
C ARG A 358 -25.34 5.88 52.67
N GLY A 359 -24.83 6.69 51.74
CA GLY A 359 -24.76 6.33 50.33
C GLY A 359 -23.83 5.13 50.09
N ALA A 360 -24.39 4.07 49.49
CA ALA A 360 -23.64 3.01 48.86
C ALA A 360 -23.51 3.31 47.36
N ARG A 361 -22.26 3.56 46.96
CA ARG A 361 -21.80 3.88 45.61
C ARG A 361 -21.93 2.66 44.69
N LEU A 362 -22.84 2.72 43.72
CA LEU A 362 -22.85 1.79 42.57
C LEU A 362 -21.55 1.94 41.79
N GLN A 363 -20.63 1.00 41.99
CA GLN A 363 -19.45 0.85 41.14
C GLN A 363 -19.89 0.29 39.79
N ARG A 364 -19.78 1.15 38.76
CA ARG A 364 -19.83 0.77 37.35
C ARG A 364 -18.63 -0.12 37.04
N ILE A 365 -18.82 -1.43 37.05
CA ILE A 365 -17.84 -2.39 36.55
C ILE A 365 -17.70 -2.18 35.04
N LYS A 366 -16.61 -1.54 34.63
CA LYS A 366 -16.15 -1.54 33.24
C LYS A 366 -15.38 -2.84 33.02
N SER A 367 -15.97 -3.80 32.32
CA SER A 367 -15.26 -4.95 31.77
C SER A 367 -14.33 -4.47 30.64
N LYS A 368 -13.03 -4.42 30.94
CA LYS A 368 -11.93 -4.28 29.97
C LYS A 368 -11.79 -5.63 29.25
N THR A 369 -12.24 -5.72 28.00
CA THR A 369 -11.80 -6.79 27.09
C THR A 369 -10.43 -6.40 26.53
N HIS A 370 -9.38 -7.04 27.04
CA HIS A 370 -8.07 -7.05 26.40
C HIS A 370 -8.15 -7.92 25.14
N LEU A 371 -8.15 -7.28 23.97
CA LEU A 371 -7.77 -7.91 22.71
C LEU A 371 -6.30 -8.35 22.82
N ARG A 372 -6.07 -9.63 23.14
CA ARG A 372 -4.79 -10.30 22.86
C ARG A 372 -4.68 -10.47 21.35
N SER A 373 -3.91 -9.58 20.72
CA SER A 373 -3.37 -9.79 19.37
C SER A 373 -2.35 -10.93 19.44
N CYS A 374 -2.72 -12.11 18.95
CA CYS A 374 -1.77 -13.16 18.62
C CYS A 374 -1.12 -12.80 17.28
N LYS A 375 0.10 -12.25 17.34
CA LYS A 375 1.03 -12.31 16.21
C LYS A 375 1.44 -13.78 16.03
N ARG A 376 0.96 -14.42 14.96
CA ARG A 376 1.55 -15.65 14.45
C ARG A 376 2.75 -15.25 13.59
N ASN A 377 3.94 -15.61 14.06
CA ASN A 377 5.15 -15.64 13.25
C ASN A 377 5.00 -16.75 12.21
N VAL A 378 5.11 -16.40 10.93
CA VAL A 378 5.36 -17.35 9.85
C VAL A 378 6.72 -17.00 9.30
N SER A 379 7.72 -17.71 9.80
CA SER A 379 9.03 -17.81 9.18
C SER A 379 9.54 -19.19 9.52
N ASP A 380 9.14 -20.18 8.71
CA ASP A 380 9.84 -21.44 8.51
C ASP A 380 9.18 -22.15 7.33
N LEU A 381 9.91 -22.18 6.21
CA LEU A 381 9.87 -23.18 5.12
C LEU A 381 10.59 -22.60 3.89
N LYS A 382 11.92 -22.66 3.93
CA LYS A 382 12.79 -22.77 2.74
C LYS A 382 13.94 -23.71 3.10
N THR A 383 13.76 -24.97 2.74
CA THR A 383 14.82 -25.85 2.24
C THR A 383 14.55 -26.03 0.76
#